data_AF-A0A059XAH3-F1
#
_entry.id   AF-A0A059XAH3-F1
#
_cell.length_a   1.000
_cell.length_b   1.000
_cell.length_c   1.000
_cell.angle_alpha   90.00
_cell.angle_beta   90.00
_cell.angle_gamma   90.00
#
_symmetry.space_group_name_H-M   'P 1'
#
loop_
_entity.id
_entity.type
_entity.pdbx_description
1 polymer ?
#
loop_
_entity_poly.entity_id
_entity_poly.type
_entity_poly.pdbx_seq_one_letter_code
_entity_poly.pdbx_strand_id
1 'polypeptide(L)'
;MATLELKGKVALVTGSAKRVGRAIALELARQGMHQVIHHSNSDQEANDTADEMRRLGVETLIVKADQSNPEDVERMFSEIRQRFGRLDVLVNSASNFLPGAILDISFDEWRKSLDVNLDGPFLCSQQAARLMRERGEGGSIINISDLTALRPAKAYPSSQRLESRVNHFDRSVGEKSCTGYSGKCDYRGASAARG
;
A
#
# COMPACT_ATOMS: atom_id res chain seq x y z
N MET A 1 14.02 19.88 12.60
CA MET A 1 13.43 18.64 12.06
C MET A 1 14.23 18.25 10.84
N ALA A 2 14.64 16.98 10.71
CA ALA A 2 15.32 16.53 9.50
C ALA A 2 14.34 16.62 8.32
N THR A 3 14.71 17.37 7.28
CA THR A 3 13.95 17.44 6.03
C THR A 3 14.01 16.08 5.36
N LEU A 4 12.86 15.44 5.14
CA LEU A 4 12.79 14.17 4.44
C LEU A 4 13.02 14.45 2.94
N GLU A 5 14.20 14.12 2.42
CA GLU A 5 14.45 14.20 0.97
C GLU A 5 13.71 13.06 0.26
N LEU A 6 12.73 13.41 -0.57
CA LEU A 6 11.89 12.48 -1.34
C LEU A 6 12.30 12.37 -2.81
N LYS A 7 12.98 13.38 -3.34
CA LYS A 7 13.34 13.45 -4.77
C LYS A 7 14.21 12.25 -5.19
N GLY A 8 13.86 11.62 -6.31
CA GLY A 8 14.59 10.48 -6.88
C GLY A 8 14.37 9.14 -6.16
N LYS A 9 13.59 9.13 -5.06
CA LYS A 9 13.17 7.89 -4.40
C LYS A 9 12.02 7.24 -5.15
N VAL A 10 11.78 5.96 -4.92
CA VAL A 10 10.77 5.15 -5.62
C VAL A 10 9.63 4.78 -4.68
N ALA A 11 8.41 5.09 -5.09
CA ALA A 11 7.19 4.70 -4.38
C ALA A 11 6.36 3.71 -5.20
N LEU A 12 5.89 2.65 -4.56
CA LEU A 12 4.80 1.80 -5.03
C LEU A 12 3.55 2.15 -4.23
N VAL A 13 2.48 2.50 -4.93
CA VAL A 13 1.16 2.68 -4.32
C VAL A 13 0.22 1.67 -4.95
N THR A 14 -0.31 0.72 -4.18
CA THR A 14 -1.24 -0.27 -4.72
C THR A 14 -2.60 0.38 -5.03
N GLY A 15 -3.22 0.05 -6.18
CA GLY A 15 -4.51 0.63 -6.57
C GLY A 15 -4.41 2.10 -7.00
N SER A 16 -3.24 2.52 -7.50
CA SER A 16 -2.93 3.91 -7.83
C SER A 16 -3.43 4.37 -9.19
N ALA A 17 -4.10 3.51 -9.96
CA ALA A 17 -4.79 3.94 -11.17
C ALA A 17 -5.95 4.91 -10.90
N LYS A 18 -6.61 4.84 -9.73
CA LYS A 18 -7.77 5.70 -9.41
C LYS A 18 -7.95 5.97 -7.93
N ARG A 19 -8.91 6.85 -7.61
CA ARG A 19 -9.37 7.18 -6.25
C ARG A 19 -8.21 7.60 -5.32
N VAL A 20 -8.20 7.08 -4.09
CA VAL A 20 -7.26 7.45 -3.02
C VAL A 20 -5.83 7.09 -3.40
N GLY A 21 -5.60 5.88 -3.93
CA GLY A 21 -4.27 5.46 -4.37
C GLY A 21 -3.68 6.41 -5.42
N ARG A 22 -4.49 6.85 -6.39
CA ARG A 22 -4.08 7.85 -7.39
C ARG A 22 -3.68 9.18 -6.75
N ALA A 23 -4.49 9.69 -5.83
CA ALA A 23 -4.21 10.95 -5.15
C ALA A 23 -2.89 10.89 -4.36
N ILE A 24 -2.64 9.78 -3.64
CA ILE A 24 -1.39 9.56 -2.91
C ILE A 24 -0.20 9.50 -3.88
N ALA A 25 -0.30 8.70 -4.93
CA ALA A 25 0.78 8.53 -5.89
C ALA A 25 1.13 9.84 -6.61
N LEU A 26 0.12 10.64 -7.00
CA LEU A 26 0.34 11.95 -7.60
C LEU A 26 1.01 12.93 -6.65
N GLU A 27 0.64 12.92 -5.37
CA GLU A 27 1.29 13.80 -4.41
C GLU A 27 2.77 13.41 -4.20
N LEU A 28 3.07 12.11 -4.06
CA LEU A 28 4.46 11.64 -4.00
C LEU A 28 5.25 12.00 -5.26
N ALA A 29 4.62 11.91 -6.43
CA ALA A 29 5.22 12.35 -7.70
C ALA A 29 5.54 13.85 -7.71
N ARG A 30 4.65 14.71 -7.20
CA ARG A 30 4.92 16.17 -7.06
C ARG A 30 6.08 16.47 -6.13
N GLN A 31 6.32 15.62 -5.14
CA GLN A 31 7.51 15.68 -4.27
C GLN A 31 8.78 15.10 -4.93
N GLY A 32 8.70 14.66 -6.19
CA GLY A 32 9.83 14.20 -6.99
C GLY A 32 10.14 12.71 -6.86
N MET A 33 9.25 11.90 -6.28
CA MET A 33 9.42 10.44 -6.25
C MET A 33 9.02 9.81 -7.57
N HIS A 34 9.84 8.89 -8.07
CA HIS A 34 9.48 7.95 -9.13
C HIS A 34 8.35 7.04 -8.65
N GLN A 35 7.44 6.69 -9.56
CA GLN A 35 6.21 6.00 -9.21
C GLN A 35 6.10 4.63 -9.88
N VAL A 36 5.64 3.66 -9.11
CA VAL A 36 5.10 2.40 -9.60
C VAL A 36 3.58 2.46 -9.45
N ILE A 37 2.89 2.56 -10.57
CA ILE A 37 1.43 2.52 -10.63
C ILE A 37 1.00 1.07 -10.67
N HIS A 38 0.18 0.65 -9.71
CA HIS A 38 -0.39 -0.68 -9.65
C HIS A 38 -1.91 -0.67 -9.87
N HIS A 39 -2.39 -1.60 -10.68
CA HIS A 39 -3.81 -1.91 -10.82
C HIS A 39 -4.03 -3.39 -11.18
N SER A 40 -5.23 -3.92 -10.93
CA SER A 40 -5.63 -5.24 -11.41
C SER A 40 -6.43 -5.18 -12.72
N ASN A 41 -7.25 -4.14 -12.91
CA ASN A 41 -8.24 -4.10 -14.00
C ASN A 41 -8.58 -2.69 -14.53
N SER A 42 -7.71 -1.70 -14.31
CA SER A 42 -7.96 -0.29 -14.66
C SER A 42 -6.90 0.23 -15.63
N ASP A 43 -6.71 -0.47 -16.76
CA ASP A 43 -5.64 -0.21 -17.72
C ASP A 43 -5.67 1.23 -18.27
N GLN A 44 -6.86 1.76 -18.59
CA GLN A 44 -6.99 3.13 -19.09
C GLN A 44 -6.65 4.16 -18.01
N GLU A 45 -7.24 4.03 -16.82
CA GLU A 45 -7.00 4.99 -15.73
C GLU A 45 -5.53 4.96 -15.25
N ALA A 46 -4.87 3.80 -15.35
CA ALA A 46 -3.46 3.67 -15.06
C ALA A 46 -2.59 4.43 -16.07
N ASN A 47 -2.91 4.33 -17.37
CA ASN A 47 -2.22 5.08 -18.42
C ASN A 47 -2.42 6.60 -18.24
N ASP A 48 -3.66 7.05 -18.02
CA ASP A 48 -3.97 8.47 -17.81
C ASP A 48 -3.21 9.05 -16.60
N THR A 49 -3.13 8.27 -15.52
CA THR A 49 -2.39 8.65 -14.31
C THR A 49 -0.89 8.68 -14.56
N ALA A 50 -0.35 7.72 -15.31
CA ALA A 50 1.06 7.68 -15.66
C ALA A 50 1.47 8.88 -16.50
N ASP A 51 0.63 9.31 -17.44
CA ASP A 51 0.90 10.47 -18.26
C ASP A 51 0.92 11.76 -17.44
N GLU A 52 0.09 11.87 -16.40
CA GLU A 52 0.17 12.98 -15.45
C GLU A 52 1.49 12.97 -14.66
N MET A 53 1.92 11.82 -14.16
CA MET A 53 3.19 11.70 -13.43
C MET A 53 4.41 11.98 -14.31
N ARG A 54 4.41 11.50 -15.55
CA ARG A 54 5.48 11.79 -16.52
C ARG A 54 5.58 13.29 -16.81
N ARG A 55 4.46 14.03 -16.87
CA ARG A 55 4.47 15.50 -17.00
C ARG A 55 5.05 16.21 -15.78
N LEU A 56 5.07 15.58 -14.61
CA LEU A 56 5.76 16.08 -13.41
C LEU A 56 7.27 15.80 -13.44
N GLY A 57 7.79 15.13 -14.47
CA GLY A 57 9.21 14.86 -14.64
C GLY A 57 9.74 13.68 -13.83
N VAL A 58 8.85 12.83 -13.30
CA VAL A 58 9.24 11.61 -12.59
C VAL A 58 9.13 10.39 -13.50
N GLU A 59 10.07 9.46 -13.37
CA GLU A 59 9.96 8.14 -13.98
C GLU A 59 8.75 7.38 -13.42
N THR A 60 8.03 6.70 -14.31
CA THR A 60 6.78 6.00 -13.96
C THR A 60 6.75 4.62 -14.61
N LEU A 61 6.53 3.59 -13.81
CA LEU A 61 6.30 2.20 -14.23
C LEU A 61 4.84 1.84 -13.96
N ILE A 62 4.13 1.30 -14.96
CA ILE A 62 2.78 0.75 -14.76
C ILE A 62 2.92 -0.77 -14.62
N VAL A 63 2.32 -1.35 -13.59
CA VAL A 63 2.27 -2.80 -13.39
C VAL A 63 0.82 -3.24 -13.19
N LYS A 64 0.40 -4.18 -14.05
CA LYS A 64 -0.85 -4.91 -13.87
C LYS A 64 -0.59 -6.16 -13.05
N ALA A 65 -1.25 -6.30 -11.90
CA ALA A 65 -1.12 -7.45 -11.03
C ALA A 65 -2.39 -7.64 -10.19
N ASP A 66 -2.72 -8.88 -9.87
CA ASP A 66 -3.58 -9.18 -8.74
C ASP A 66 -2.73 -9.31 -7.47
N GLN A 67 -2.85 -8.33 -6.58
CA GLN A 67 -2.08 -8.35 -5.34
C GLN A 67 -2.41 -9.54 -4.42
N SER A 68 -3.55 -10.20 -4.62
CA SER A 68 -3.90 -11.41 -3.86
C SER A 68 -3.20 -12.67 -4.37
N ASN A 69 -2.58 -12.62 -5.55
CA ASN A 69 -1.84 -13.73 -6.14
C ASN A 69 -0.32 -13.58 -5.86
N PRO A 70 0.31 -14.53 -5.15
CA PRO A 70 1.74 -14.49 -4.85
C PRO A 70 2.67 -14.37 -6.06
N GLU A 71 2.35 -15.04 -7.17
CA GLU A 71 3.17 -15.04 -8.39
C GLU A 71 3.14 -13.67 -9.08
N ASP A 72 1.96 -13.03 -9.10
CA ASP A 72 1.78 -11.69 -9.63
C ASP A 72 2.53 -10.64 -8.80
N VAL A 73 2.50 -10.78 -7.47
CA VAL A 73 3.25 -9.91 -6.57
C VAL A 73 4.76 -10.11 -6.77
N GLU A 74 5.24 -11.35 -6.85
CA GLU A 74 6.66 -11.63 -7.12
C GLU A 74 7.12 -11.01 -8.45
N ARG A 75 6.32 -11.18 -9.51
CA ARG A 75 6.57 -10.57 -10.82
C ARG A 75 6.60 -9.04 -10.73
N MET A 76 5.61 -8.43 -10.08
CA MET A 76 5.57 -6.98 -9.88
C MET A 76 6.84 -6.45 -9.22
N PHE A 77 7.32 -7.10 -8.15
CA PHE A 77 8.55 -6.67 -7.48
C PHE A 77 9.83 -6.98 -8.27
N SER A 78 9.83 -8.01 -9.12
CA SER A 78 10.88 -8.25 -10.09
C SER A 78 10.99 -7.11 -11.11
N GLU A 79 9.87 -6.64 -11.65
CA GLU A 79 9.82 -5.50 -12.57
C GLU A 79 10.32 -4.21 -11.90
N ILE A 80 9.93 -3.96 -10.65
CA ILE A 80 10.43 -2.80 -9.86
C ILE A 80 11.95 -2.89 -9.69
N ARG A 81 12.47 -4.06 -9.33
CA ARG A 81 13.91 -4.29 -9.18
C ARG A 81 14.64 -4.05 -10.50
N GLN A 82 14.13 -4.56 -11.61
CA GLN A 82 14.73 -4.37 -12.93
C GLN A 82 14.71 -2.90 -13.37
N ARG A 83 13.60 -2.20 -13.12
CA ARG A 83 13.40 -0.83 -13.61
C ARG A 83 14.13 0.22 -12.79
N PHE A 84 14.16 0.07 -11.47
CA PHE A 84 14.66 1.09 -10.56
C PHE A 84 15.80 0.61 -9.64
N GLY A 85 15.99 -0.70 -9.49
CA GLY A 85 16.95 -1.27 -8.54
C GLY A 85 16.62 -1.03 -7.06
N ARG A 86 15.50 -0.36 -6.75
CA ARG A 86 15.14 0.05 -5.39
C ARG A 86 13.64 0.25 -5.20
N LEU A 87 13.20 0.19 -3.94
CA LEU A 87 11.90 0.67 -3.49
C LEU A 87 12.09 1.37 -2.13
N ASP A 88 11.59 2.59 -1.99
CA ASP A 88 11.73 3.40 -0.78
C ASP A 88 10.45 3.45 0.04
N VAL A 89 9.31 3.49 -0.65
CA VAL A 89 7.99 3.57 -0.03
C VAL A 89 7.04 2.57 -0.67
N LEU A 90 6.39 1.76 0.15
CA LEU A 90 5.20 1.00 -0.22
C LEU A 90 3.99 1.62 0.48
N VAL A 91 2.93 1.91 -0.28
CA VAL A 91 1.62 2.24 0.25
C VAL A 91 0.62 1.18 -0.20
N ASN A 92 0.19 0.32 0.72
CA ASN A 92 -0.88 -0.62 0.48
C ASN A 92 -2.23 0.11 0.57
N SER A 93 -2.75 0.54 -0.58
CA SER A 93 -3.99 1.31 -0.70
C SER A 93 -5.09 0.60 -1.49
N ALA A 94 -4.77 -0.43 -2.28
CA ALA A 94 -5.78 -1.21 -2.98
C ALA A 94 -6.62 -2.02 -1.99
N SER A 95 -7.93 -1.83 -2.06
CA SER A 95 -8.91 -2.54 -1.25
C SER A 95 -10.19 -2.80 -2.03
N ASN A 96 -10.94 -3.82 -1.60
CA ASN A 96 -12.31 -4.04 -2.04
C ASN A 96 -13.26 -3.90 -0.84
N PHE A 97 -14.48 -3.44 -1.12
CA PHE A 97 -15.56 -3.37 -0.14
C PHE A 97 -16.69 -4.26 -0.62
N LEU A 98 -17.10 -5.19 0.23
CA LEU A 98 -18.30 -5.99 0.01
C LEU A 98 -19.50 -5.29 0.66
N PRO A 99 -20.41 -4.68 -0.11
CA PRO A 99 -21.64 -4.15 0.43
C PRO A 99 -22.59 -5.31 0.76
N GLY A 100 -23.34 -5.23 1.87
CA GLY A 100 -24.38 -6.20 2.20
C GLY A 100 -24.51 -6.46 3.70
N ALA A 101 -25.64 -7.03 4.11
CA ALA A 101 -25.77 -7.52 5.47
C ALA A 101 -24.90 -8.78 5.62
N ILE A 102 -24.39 -9.03 6.84
CA ILE A 102 -23.57 -10.21 7.12
C ILE A 102 -24.24 -11.53 6.74
N LEU A 103 -25.58 -11.57 6.78
CA LEU A 103 -26.40 -12.74 6.44
C LEU A 103 -26.42 -13.01 4.92
N ASP A 104 -26.10 -12.01 4.11
CA ASP A 104 -26.17 -12.08 2.64
C ASP A 104 -24.79 -12.28 1.99
N ILE A 105 -23.72 -12.19 2.78
CA ILE A 105 -22.35 -12.35 2.28
C ILE A 105 -22.00 -13.83 2.25
N SER A 106 -21.73 -14.36 1.06
CA SER A 106 -21.25 -15.73 0.92
C SER A 106 -19.84 -15.89 1.49
N PHE A 107 -19.48 -17.12 1.85
CA PHE A 107 -18.13 -17.44 2.30
C PHE A 107 -17.07 -17.13 1.24
N ASP A 108 -17.38 -17.35 -0.04
CA ASP A 108 -16.46 -17.09 -1.15
C ASP A 108 -16.22 -15.61 -1.37
N GLU A 109 -17.26 -14.77 -1.27
CA GLU A 109 -17.11 -13.32 -1.29
C GLU A 109 -16.24 -12.86 -0.12
N TRP A 110 -16.55 -13.32 1.09
CA TRP A 110 -15.75 -13.02 2.28
C TRP A 110 -14.28 -13.40 2.08
N ARG A 111 -13.99 -14.61 1.57
CA ARG A 111 -12.63 -15.05 1.27
C ARG A 111 -11.92 -14.13 0.28
N LYS A 112 -12.55 -13.79 -0.85
CA LYS A 112 -12.00 -12.84 -1.82
C LYS A 112 -11.70 -11.47 -1.21
N SER A 113 -12.50 -11.05 -0.24
CA SER A 113 -12.21 -9.81 0.49
C SER A 113 -11.00 -9.94 1.40
N LEU A 114 -10.80 -11.09 2.06
CA LEU A 114 -9.57 -11.34 2.81
C LEU A 114 -8.34 -11.38 1.89
N ASP A 115 -8.46 -12.07 0.75
CA ASP A 115 -7.35 -12.25 -0.18
C ASP A 115 -6.83 -10.88 -0.67
N VAL A 116 -7.74 -9.94 -0.99
CA VAL A 116 -7.36 -8.59 -1.43
C VAL A 116 -6.93 -7.68 -0.29
N ASN A 117 -7.65 -7.66 0.84
CA ASN A 117 -7.46 -6.66 1.90
C ASN A 117 -6.48 -7.07 3.00
N LEU A 118 -6.08 -8.34 3.06
CA LEU A 118 -5.15 -8.86 4.07
C LEU A 118 -3.96 -9.57 3.44
N ASP A 119 -4.23 -10.58 2.61
CA ASP A 119 -3.15 -11.37 2.02
C ASP A 119 -2.35 -10.50 1.03
N GLY A 120 -3.02 -9.65 0.26
CA GLY A 120 -2.36 -8.72 -0.66
C GLY A 120 -1.37 -7.75 -0.01
N PRO A 121 -1.78 -6.96 1.00
CA PRO A 121 -0.85 -6.14 1.76
C PRO A 121 0.31 -6.95 2.37
N PHE A 122 0.03 -8.14 2.94
CA PHE A 122 1.09 -9.01 3.48
C PHE A 122 2.12 -9.40 2.43
N LEU A 123 1.67 -9.88 1.26
CA LEU A 123 2.55 -10.30 0.17
C LEU A 123 3.40 -9.13 -0.34
N CYS A 124 2.78 -7.97 -0.55
CA CYS A 124 3.48 -6.75 -0.98
C CYS A 124 4.50 -6.28 0.06
N SER A 125 4.11 -6.24 1.34
CA SER A 125 5.01 -5.82 2.42
C SER A 125 6.20 -6.76 2.55
N GLN A 126 6.00 -8.07 2.40
CA GLN A 126 7.10 -9.03 2.46
C GLN A 126 8.12 -8.78 1.33
N GLN A 127 7.68 -8.58 0.10
CA GLN A 127 8.59 -8.31 -1.03
C GLN A 127 9.27 -6.94 -0.89
N ALA A 128 8.54 -5.91 -0.46
CA ALA A 128 9.11 -4.59 -0.20
C ALA A 128 10.19 -4.65 0.88
N ALA A 129 9.92 -5.31 2.00
CA ALA A 129 10.88 -5.46 3.09
C ALA A 129 12.14 -6.22 2.65
N ARG A 130 12.02 -7.25 1.79
CA ARG A 130 13.17 -7.95 1.21
C ARG A 130 14.04 -6.99 0.39
N LEU A 131 13.44 -6.24 -0.54
CA LEU A 131 14.15 -5.31 -1.41
C LEU A 131 14.80 -4.15 -0.62
N MET A 132 14.10 -3.61 0.37
CA MET A 132 14.61 -2.56 1.27
C MET A 132 15.79 -3.06 2.13
N ARG A 133 15.71 -4.30 2.63
CA ARG A 133 16.77 -4.94 3.42
C ARG A 133 18.00 -5.27 2.58
N GLU A 134 17.81 -5.81 1.37
CA GLU A 134 18.90 -6.11 0.42
C GLU A 134 19.72 -4.85 0.11
N ARG A 135 19.07 -3.70 0.00
CA ARG A 135 19.72 -2.40 -0.22
C ARG A 135 20.45 -1.87 1.03
N GLY A 136 20.01 -2.21 2.24
CA GLY A 136 20.61 -1.77 3.50
C GLY A 136 20.27 -0.34 3.96
N GLU A 137 19.42 0.39 3.23
CA GLU A 137 19.01 1.77 3.58
C GLU A 137 17.65 1.83 4.31
N GLY A 138 16.99 0.69 4.52
CA GLY A 138 15.63 0.62 5.05
C GLY A 138 14.58 1.17 4.07
N GLY A 139 13.40 1.53 4.57
CA GLY A 139 12.31 2.11 3.79
C GLY A 139 11.07 2.36 4.67
N SER A 140 9.94 2.66 4.05
CA SER A 140 8.66 2.79 4.75
C SER A 140 7.57 2.00 4.05
N ILE A 141 6.86 1.20 4.83
CA ILE A 141 5.66 0.49 4.41
C ILE A 141 4.49 1.12 5.18
N ILE A 142 3.45 1.50 4.45
CA ILE A 142 2.29 2.23 4.95
C ILE A 142 1.04 1.46 4.51
N ASN A 143 0.25 1.00 5.46
CA ASN A 143 -1.02 0.34 5.20
C ASN A 143 -2.17 1.34 5.39
N ILE A 144 -3.00 1.49 4.36
CA ILE A 144 -4.20 2.33 4.43
C ILE A 144 -5.35 1.47 4.94
N SER A 145 -5.88 1.83 6.10
CA SER A 145 -7.03 1.19 6.77
C SER A 145 -8.17 2.19 6.96
N ASP A 146 -9.40 1.72 7.13
CA ASP A 146 -10.58 2.54 7.43
C ASP A 146 -10.80 2.65 8.96
N LEU A 147 -11.43 3.76 9.39
CA LEU A 147 -11.80 3.98 10.79
C LEU A 147 -12.78 2.92 11.31
N THR A 148 -13.53 2.26 10.42
CA THR A 148 -14.41 1.13 10.76
C THR A 148 -13.66 -0.05 11.36
N ALA A 149 -12.33 -0.14 11.19
CA ALA A 149 -11.45 -1.04 11.93
C ALA A 149 -11.48 -0.81 13.45
N LEU A 150 -11.78 0.43 13.89
CA LEU A 150 -11.81 0.87 15.29
C LEU A 150 -13.23 1.18 15.78
N ARG A 151 -14.15 1.55 14.89
CA ARG A 151 -15.55 1.86 15.21
C ARG A 151 -16.50 1.13 14.25
N PRO A 152 -17.05 -0.03 14.63
CA PRO A 152 -17.85 -0.87 13.73
C PRO A 152 -19.11 -0.14 13.25
N ALA A 153 -19.33 -0.12 11.94
CA ALA A 153 -20.50 0.47 11.29
C ALA A 153 -21.46 -0.62 10.81
N LYS A 154 -22.77 -0.46 10.98
CA LYS A 154 -23.75 -1.51 10.60
C LYS A 154 -23.73 -1.89 9.11
N ALA A 155 -23.23 -1.02 8.23
CA ALA A 155 -23.29 -1.20 6.78
C ALA A 155 -22.18 -2.09 6.17
N TYR A 156 -21.08 -2.37 6.90
CA TYR A 156 -19.90 -3.06 6.32
C TYR A 156 -19.23 -4.05 7.27
N PRO A 157 -19.93 -5.09 7.78
CA PRO A 157 -19.40 -5.98 8.82
C PRO A 157 -18.19 -6.84 8.38
N SER A 158 -18.06 -7.15 7.08
CA SER A 158 -17.00 -8.01 6.55
C SER A 158 -15.62 -7.33 6.48
N SER A 159 -15.56 -6.05 6.08
CA SER A 159 -14.31 -5.27 6.02
C SER A 159 -13.74 -4.90 7.41
N GLN A 160 -14.57 -4.90 8.45
CA GLN A 160 -14.19 -4.48 9.82
C GLN A 160 -13.15 -5.36 10.50
N ARG A 161 -13.30 -6.69 10.39
CA ARG A 161 -12.37 -7.64 11.02
C ARG A 161 -11.05 -7.74 10.26
N LEU A 162 -11.05 -7.30 9.01
CA LEU A 162 -9.89 -7.34 8.12
C LEU A 162 -8.88 -6.25 8.48
N GLU A 163 -9.34 -5.02 8.54
CA GLU A 163 -8.47 -3.87 8.77
C GLU A 163 -7.95 -3.79 10.21
N SER A 164 -8.69 -4.35 11.18
CA SER A 164 -8.18 -4.51 12.55
C SER A 164 -7.00 -5.48 12.64
N ARG A 165 -6.91 -6.48 11.75
CA ARG A 165 -5.77 -7.42 11.66
C ARG A 165 -4.57 -6.81 10.93
N VAL A 166 -4.81 -6.00 9.89
CA VAL A 166 -3.75 -5.19 9.25
C VAL A 166 -3.07 -4.29 10.29
N ASN A 167 -3.85 -3.57 11.11
CA ASN A 167 -3.30 -2.73 12.18
C ASN A 167 -2.46 -3.50 13.23
N HIS A 168 -2.73 -4.79 13.46
CA HIS A 168 -1.94 -5.62 14.38
C HIS A 168 -0.64 -6.12 13.72
N PHE A 169 -0.69 -6.45 12.42
CA PHE A 169 0.48 -6.80 11.63
C PHE A 169 1.48 -5.64 11.58
N ASP A 170 1.03 -4.39 11.35
CA ASP A 170 1.90 -3.20 11.34
C ASP A 170 2.79 -3.08 12.60
N ARG A 171 2.23 -3.44 13.76
CA ARG A 171 2.93 -3.36 15.05
C ARG A 171 4.01 -4.43 15.23
N SER A 172 3.91 -5.57 14.56
CA SER A 172 4.91 -6.65 14.69
C SER A 172 6.12 -6.45 13.79
N VAL A 173 5.96 -5.75 12.65
CA VAL A 173 7.04 -5.43 11.71
C VAL A 173 7.68 -4.04 11.92
N GLY A 174 7.17 -3.24 12.87
CA GLY A 174 7.70 -1.89 13.14
C GLY A 174 7.28 -0.84 12.09
N GLU A 175 6.13 -1.05 11.45
CA GLU A 175 5.57 -0.19 10.41
C GLU A 175 4.68 0.93 10.99
N LYS A 176 4.46 2.01 10.21
CA LYS A 176 3.62 3.14 10.61
C LYS A 176 2.23 2.99 10.02
N SER A 177 1.23 2.80 10.88
CA SER A 177 -0.20 2.87 10.52
C SER A 177 -0.66 4.34 10.50
N CYS A 178 -1.27 4.76 9.40
CA CYS A 178 -1.93 6.07 9.28
C CYS A 178 -3.45 5.87 9.21
N THR A 179 -4.16 6.23 10.28
CA THR A 179 -5.63 6.26 10.30
C THR A 179 -6.11 7.69 10.01
N GLY A 180 -6.86 7.93 8.93
CA GLY A 180 -7.56 9.21 8.72
C GLY A 180 -8.84 9.25 9.56
N TYR A 181 -9.19 10.27 10.34
CA TYR A 181 -9.29 11.70 10.01
C TYR A 181 -9.02 12.55 11.29
N SER A 182 -7.81 12.54 11.84
CA SER A 182 -7.29 13.65 12.66
C SER A 182 -5.79 13.44 12.90
N GLY A 183 -5.01 14.49 12.66
CA GLY A 183 -3.56 14.44 12.75
C GLY A 183 -3.08 14.15 14.17
N LYS A 184 -2.18 13.16 14.28
CA LYS A 184 -0.91 13.17 15.03
C LYS A 184 -0.36 11.74 15.08
N CYS A 185 0.71 11.47 14.33
CA CYS A 185 1.60 10.34 14.59
C CYS A 185 2.65 10.80 15.59
N ASP A 186 2.60 10.30 16.83
CA ASP A 186 3.59 10.60 17.88
C ASP A 186 4.60 9.44 17.97
N TYR A 187 5.89 9.78 17.93
CA TYR A 187 7.00 8.83 17.96
C TYR A 187 7.55 8.75 19.38
N ARG A 188 7.49 7.59 20.04
CA ARG A 188 8.39 7.25 21.14
C ARG A 188 9.25 6.08 20.70
N GLY A 189 10.47 6.39 20.28
CA GLY A 189 11.46 5.39 19.90
C GLY A 189 11.75 4.44 21.06
N ALA A 190 11.78 3.14 20.76
CA ALA A 190 12.31 2.15 21.68
C ALA A 190 13.83 2.31 21.73
N SER A 191 14.30 3.09 22.71
CA SER A 191 15.67 3.05 23.17
C SER A 191 15.85 1.83 24.07
N ALA A 192 16.87 1.03 23.74
CA ALA A 192 17.63 0.13 24.60
C ALA A 192 16.88 -0.99 25.33
N ALA A 193 17.17 -2.23 24.92
CA ALA A 193 17.35 -3.34 25.86
C ALA A 193 18.64 -4.08 25.46
N ARG A 194 19.72 -3.77 26.19
CA ARG A 194 20.82 -4.71 26.41
C ARG A 194 20.30 -5.81 27.33
N GLY A 195 20.69 -7.04 27.07
CA GLY A 195 20.42 -8.23 27.87
C GLY A 195 20.84 -9.46 27.10
#